data_AF-A0A1X7HI00-F1
#
_entry.id   AF-A0A1X7HI00-F1
#
_cell.length_a   1.000
_cell.length_b   1.000
_cell.length_c   1.000
_cell.angle_alpha   90.00
_cell.angle_beta   90.00
_cell.angle_gamma   90.00
#
_symmetry.space_group_name_H-M   'P 1'
#
loop_
_entity.id
_entity.type
_entity.pdbx_description
1 polymer ?
#
loop_
_entity_poly.entity_id
_entity_poly.type
_entity_poly.pdbx_seq_one_letter_code
_entity_poly.pdbx_strand_id
1 'polypeptide(L)'
;MARGLPGWVIFVEVPPGLGDRGQRMWEESLAIWSLTPAHLVLLEEACRIADRLDLLDSMLRAQSVEVKPDGAQFADFSGLLAETRQQSGALKLLLTEIRQGQVGAGPVKEEAAGGVGVSDLTKRIADRRRQAEG
;
A
#
# COMPACT_ATOMS: atom_id res chain seq x y z
N MET A 1 14.26 -12.42 -39.12
CA MET A 1 14.74 -11.23 -38.37
C MET A 1 14.05 -11.22 -37.01
N ALA A 2 14.74 -11.66 -35.96
CA ALA A 2 14.24 -11.58 -34.60
C ALA A 2 14.77 -10.29 -33.97
N ARG A 3 13.89 -9.32 -33.68
CA ARG A 3 14.21 -8.17 -32.83
C ARG A 3 13.78 -8.53 -31.41
N GLY A 4 14.77 -8.60 -30.52
CA GLY A 4 14.65 -9.08 -29.16
C GLY A 4 13.68 -8.27 -28.32
N LEU A 5 12.99 -8.98 -27.44
CA LEU A 5 12.26 -8.41 -26.31
C LEU A 5 13.26 -7.65 -25.42
N PRO A 6 12.95 -6.44 -24.92
CA PRO A 6 13.75 -5.83 -23.86
C PRO A 6 13.55 -6.64 -22.57
N GLY A 7 14.34 -7.69 -22.42
CA GLY A 7 14.38 -8.55 -21.25
C GLY A 7 15.23 -7.93 -20.16
N TRP A 8 14.67 -6.98 -19.41
CA TRP A 8 15.09 -6.84 -18.02
C TRP A 8 14.08 -7.61 -17.17
N VAL A 9 14.37 -8.89 -16.95
CA VAL A 9 13.79 -9.60 -15.81
C VAL A 9 14.45 -8.98 -14.58
N ILE A 10 13.77 -8.00 -13.96
CA ILE A 10 14.20 -7.50 -12.65
C ILE A 10 13.91 -8.64 -11.69
N PHE A 11 14.94 -9.38 -11.31
CA PHE A 11 14.86 -10.23 -10.13
C PHE A 11 14.76 -9.30 -8.93
N VAL A 12 13.57 -9.22 -8.34
CA VAL A 12 13.35 -8.43 -7.13
C VAL A 12 13.52 -9.36 -5.94
N GLU A 13 14.58 -9.17 -5.18
CA GLU A 13 14.84 -9.93 -3.96
C GLU A 13 13.81 -9.61 -2.88
N VAL A 14 13.61 -10.55 -1.96
CA VAL A 14 12.77 -10.35 -0.78
C VAL A 14 13.38 -9.25 0.10
N PRO A 15 12.60 -8.21 0.48
CA PRO A 15 13.10 -7.16 1.36
C PRO A 15 13.64 -7.71 2.68
N PRO A 16 14.75 -7.18 3.18
CA PRO A 16 15.32 -7.64 4.44
C PRO A 16 14.39 -7.33 5.62
N GLY A 17 14.36 -8.23 6.59
CA GLY A 17 13.63 -8.03 7.85
C GLY A 17 12.14 -8.34 7.79
N LEU A 18 11.64 -8.91 6.68
CA LEU A 18 10.29 -9.48 6.63
C LEU A 18 10.23 -10.77 7.46
N GLY A 19 9.13 -10.95 8.19
CA GLY A 19 8.75 -12.20 8.84
C GLY A 19 8.07 -13.17 7.87
N ASP A 20 7.72 -14.36 8.35
CA ASP A 20 7.23 -15.45 7.50
C ASP A 20 6.01 -15.07 6.65
N ARG A 21 5.09 -14.29 7.22
CA ARG A 21 3.87 -13.87 6.52
C ARG A 21 4.17 -12.79 5.48
N GLY A 22 5.00 -11.82 5.80
CA GLY A 22 5.45 -10.79 4.88
C GLY A 22 6.23 -11.37 3.70
N GLN A 23 7.16 -12.31 3.96
CA GLN A 23 7.90 -13.00 2.91
C GLN A 23 6.98 -13.77 1.97
N ARG A 24 6.05 -14.55 2.53
CA ARG A 24 5.06 -15.30 1.73
C ARG A 24 4.21 -14.35 0.88
N MET A 25 3.71 -13.27 1.48
CA MET A 25 2.91 -12.28 0.76
C MET A 25 3.69 -11.64 -0.38
N TRP A 26 4.97 -11.31 -0.16
CA TRP A 26 5.86 -10.77 -1.19
C TRP A 26 5.99 -11.72 -2.38
N GLU A 27 6.37 -12.97 -2.11
CA GLU A 27 6.59 -14.00 -3.13
C GLU A 27 5.31 -14.30 -3.93
N GLU A 28 4.20 -14.51 -3.24
CA GLU A 28 2.91 -14.80 -3.86
C GLU A 28 2.39 -13.61 -4.68
N SER A 29 2.57 -12.37 -4.20
CA SER A 29 2.20 -11.18 -4.97
C SER A 29 3.03 -11.01 -6.24
N LEU A 30 4.35 -11.24 -6.19
CA LEU A 30 5.20 -11.16 -7.38
C LEU A 30 4.94 -12.30 -8.38
N ALA A 31 4.43 -13.45 -7.91
CA ALA A 31 4.04 -14.55 -8.79
C ALA A 31 2.77 -14.26 -9.59
N ILE A 32 1.90 -13.35 -9.12
CA ILE A 32 0.57 -13.10 -9.69
C ILE A 32 0.48 -11.71 -10.36
N TRP A 33 1.16 -10.70 -9.82
CA TRP A 33 1.00 -9.30 -10.24
C TRP A 33 2.20 -8.77 -11.02
N SER A 34 1.92 -7.96 -12.04
CA SER A 34 2.94 -7.22 -12.79
C SER A 34 3.13 -5.84 -12.16
N LEU A 35 3.99 -5.75 -11.16
CA LEU A 35 4.16 -4.55 -10.36
C LEU A 35 5.13 -3.55 -11.01
N THR A 36 4.83 -2.26 -10.87
CA THR A 36 5.75 -1.17 -11.21
C THR A 36 6.68 -0.93 -10.03
N PRO A 37 7.79 -0.19 -10.19
CA PRO A 37 8.66 0.15 -9.06
C PRO A 37 7.92 0.84 -7.91
N ALA A 38 6.93 1.70 -8.20
CA ALA A 38 6.11 2.33 -7.18
C ALA A 38 5.24 1.31 -6.43
N HIS A 39 4.64 0.34 -7.15
CA HIS A 39 3.89 -0.73 -6.51
C HIS A 39 4.76 -1.64 -5.64
N LEU A 40 6.03 -1.87 -6.00
CA LEU A 40 6.94 -2.67 -5.19
C LEU A 40 7.21 -2.03 -3.82
N VAL A 41 7.37 -0.71 -3.77
CA VAL A 41 7.50 0.03 -2.50
C VAL A 41 6.25 -0.13 -1.64
N LEU A 42 5.06 -0.02 -2.24
CA LEU A 42 3.81 -0.21 -1.52
C LEU A 42 3.62 -1.65 -1.04
N LEU A 43 4.06 -2.64 -1.83
CA LEU A 43 4.01 -4.05 -1.46
C LEU A 43 4.94 -4.33 -0.29
N GLU A 44 6.15 -3.76 -0.27
CA GLU A 44 7.10 -3.92 0.83
C GLU A 44 6.50 -3.43 2.16
N GLU A 45 5.87 -2.24 2.16
CA GLU A 45 5.19 -1.72 3.33
C GLU A 45 3.97 -2.56 3.72
N ALA A 46 3.21 -3.09 2.75
CA ALA A 46 2.12 -4.01 3.02
C ALA A 46 2.61 -5.30 3.71
N CYS A 47 3.75 -5.84 3.29
CA CYS A 47 4.37 -7.03 3.89
C CYS A 47 4.78 -6.76 5.35
N ARG A 48 5.43 -5.61 5.62
CA ARG A 48 5.81 -5.19 6.98
C ARG A 48 4.59 -5.03 7.89
N ILE A 49 3.49 -4.50 7.37
CA ILE A 49 2.24 -4.39 8.14
C ILE A 49 1.65 -5.77 8.43
N ALA A 50 1.71 -6.71 7.47
CA ALA A 50 1.24 -8.08 7.68
C ALA A 50 2.02 -8.78 8.82
N ASP A 51 3.35 -8.62 8.86
CA ASP A 51 4.17 -9.16 9.96
C ASP A 51 3.85 -8.49 11.30
N ARG A 52 3.63 -7.16 11.30
CA ARG A 52 3.24 -6.45 12.52
C ARG A 52 1.88 -6.89 13.04
N LEU A 53 0.93 -7.21 12.15
CA LEU A 53 -0.36 -7.77 12.53
C LEU A 53 -0.24 -9.14 13.19
N ASP A 54 0.70 -9.99 12.74
CA ASP A 54 0.95 -11.28 13.39
C ASP A 54 1.55 -11.10 14.79
N LEU A 55 2.47 -10.13 14.95
CA LEU A 55 2.99 -9.77 16.26
C LEU A 55 1.88 -9.27 17.20
N LEU A 56 1.04 -8.35 16.73
CA LEU A 56 -0.10 -7.83 17.50
C LEU A 56 -1.08 -8.96 17.89
N ASP A 57 -1.37 -9.89 16.98
CA ASP A 57 -2.20 -11.07 17.27
C ASP A 57 -1.57 -11.95 18.36
N SER A 58 -0.25 -12.18 18.31
CA SER A 58 0.45 -12.93 19.36
C SER A 58 0.36 -12.25 20.74
N MET A 59 0.47 -10.92 20.78
CA MET A 59 0.36 -10.13 22.01
C MET A 59 -1.07 -10.19 22.57
N LEU A 60 -2.09 -10.08 21.70
CA LEU A 60 -3.50 -10.21 22.09
C LEU A 60 -3.81 -11.60 22.65
N ARG A 61 -3.24 -12.66 22.06
CA ARG A 61 -3.39 -14.05 22.55
C ARG A 61 -2.69 -14.27 23.89
N ALA A 62 -1.50 -13.67 24.09
CA ALA A 62 -0.80 -13.79 25.35
C ALA A 62 -1.59 -13.11 26.49
N GLN A 63 -2.08 -11.88 26.26
CA GLN A 63 -2.87 -11.16 27.25
C GLN A 63 -4.22 -11.82 27.55
N SER A 64 -4.88 -12.44 26.56
CA SER A 64 -6.20 -13.08 26.77
C SER A 64 -6.16 -14.26 27.73
N VAL A 65 -4.99 -14.91 27.89
CA VAL A 65 -4.76 -16.00 28.85
C VAL A 65 -4.56 -15.47 30.29
N GLU A 66 -4.13 -14.22 30.43
CA GLU A 66 -3.74 -13.62 31.73
C GLU A 66 -4.79 -12.68 32.34
N VAL A 67 -5.92 -12.43 31.66
CA VAL A 67 -6.90 -11.42 32.10
C VAL A 67 -7.54 -11.79 33.44
N LYS A 68 -7.02 -11.17 34.51
CA LYS A 68 -7.80 -10.79 35.68
C LYS A 68 -8.36 -9.40 35.44
N PRO A 69 -9.62 -9.09 35.84
CA PRO A 69 -10.23 -7.79 35.59
C PRO A 69 -9.62 -6.73 36.52
N ASP A 70 -8.44 -6.24 36.17
CA ASP A 70 -7.84 -5.01 36.66
C ASP A 70 -7.96 -3.94 35.55
N GLY A 71 -8.33 -2.72 35.94
CA GLY A 71 -8.61 -1.60 35.02
C GLY A 71 -7.40 -1.17 34.19
N ALA A 72 -6.18 -1.34 34.70
CA ALA A 72 -4.96 -1.01 33.95
C ALA A 72 -4.72 -1.96 32.77
N GLN A 73 -4.83 -3.28 33.00
CA GLN A 73 -4.66 -4.30 31.95
C GLN A 73 -5.74 -4.20 30.86
N PHE A 74 -6.95 -3.77 31.23
CA PHE A 74 -8.04 -3.56 30.26
C PHE A 74 -7.76 -2.37 29.33
N ALA A 75 -7.13 -1.29 29.82
CA ALA A 75 -6.75 -0.14 29.00
C ALA A 75 -5.66 -0.51 27.98
N ASP A 76 -4.66 -1.30 28.38
CA ASP A 76 -3.58 -1.77 27.50
C ASP A 76 -4.13 -2.66 26.38
N PHE A 77 -5.06 -3.56 26.71
CA PHE A 77 -5.73 -4.43 25.73
C PHE A 77 -6.54 -3.62 24.69
N SER A 78 -7.25 -2.58 25.14
CA SER A 78 -8.00 -1.68 24.25
C SER A 78 -7.09 -0.94 23.28
N GLY A 79 -5.93 -0.47 23.76
CA GLY A 79 -4.91 0.17 22.94
C GLY A 79 -4.36 -0.76 21.86
N LEU A 80 -4.07 -2.02 22.22
CA LEU A 80 -3.58 -3.03 21.29
C LEU A 80 -4.61 -3.38 20.19
N LEU A 81 -5.90 -3.45 20.56
CA LEU A 81 -6.99 -3.61 19.60
C LEU A 81 -7.14 -2.39 18.67
N ALA A 82 -6.96 -1.18 19.18
CA ALA A 82 -7.00 0.03 18.37
C ALA A 82 -5.87 0.04 17.32
N GLU A 83 -4.64 -0.28 17.74
CA GLU A 83 -3.48 -0.40 16.85
C GLU A 83 -3.71 -1.47 15.77
N THR A 84 -4.23 -2.64 16.17
CA THR A 84 -4.56 -3.74 15.22
C THR A 84 -5.53 -3.27 14.13
N ARG A 85 -6.56 -2.50 14.50
CA ARG A 85 -7.52 -1.94 13.53
C ARG A 85 -6.87 -0.92 12.62
N GLN A 86 -6.00 -0.06 13.15
CA GLN A 86 -5.28 0.94 12.37
C GLN A 86 -4.37 0.28 11.33
N GLN A 87 -3.56 -0.71 11.74
CA GLN A 87 -2.70 -1.48 10.84
C GLN A 87 -3.52 -2.23 9.78
N SER A 88 -4.63 -2.85 10.17
CA SER A 88 -5.53 -3.54 9.22
C SER A 88 -6.12 -2.57 8.18
N GLY A 89 -6.46 -1.35 8.60
CA GLY A 89 -6.94 -0.29 7.71
C GLY A 89 -5.87 0.18 6.73
N ALA A 90 -4.65 0.42 7.22
CA ALA A 90 -3.52 0.81 6.37
C ALA A 90 -3.19 -0.27 5.33
N LEU A 91 -3.14 -1.55 5.74
CA LEU A 91 -2.93 -2.67 4.83
C LEU A 91 -3.98 -2.71 3.72
N LYS A 92 -5.26 -2.55 4.07
CA LYS A 92 -6.36 -2.52 3.09
C LYS A 92 -6.18 -1.39 2.08
N LEU A 93 -5.76 -0.21 2.52
CA LEU A 93 -5.53 0.94 1.64
C LEU A 93 -4.38 0.69 0.66
N LEU A 94 -3.23 0.19 1.15
CA LEU A 94 -2.09 -0.14 0.29
C LEU A 94 -2.46 -1.19 -0.77
N LEU A 95 -3.16 -2.26 -0.37
CA LEU A 95 -3.58 -3.30 -1.32
C LEU A 95 -4.60 -2.80 -2.35
N THR A 96 -5.43 -1.82 -1.95
CA THR A 96 -6.38 -1.19 -2.87
C THR A 96 -5.65 -0.32 -3.88
N GLU A 97 -4.68 0.48 -3.44
CA GLU A 97 -3.86 1.32 -4.30
C GLU A 97 -3.07 0.49 -5.33
N ILE A 98 -2.39 -0.57 -4.86
CA ILE A 98 -1.68 -1.51 -5.73
C ILE A 98 -2.65 -2.06 -6.79
N ARG A 99 -3.82 -2.55 -6.38
CA ARG A 99 -4.80 -3.11 -7.31
C ARG A 99 -5.32 -2.08 -8.33
N GLN A 100 -5.59 -0.85 -7.91
CA GLN A 100 -6.08 0.20 -8.79
C GLN A 100 -5.03 0.59 -9.84
N GLY A 101 -3.76 0.71 -9.42
CA GLY A 101 -2.66 0.99 -10.34
C GLY A 101 -2.36 -0.13 -11.33
N GLN A 102 -2.77 -1.38 -11.05
CA GLN A 102 -2.71 -2.48 -12.03
C GLN A 102 -3.75 -2.33 -13.15
N VAL A 103 -4.94 -1.81 -12.88
CA VAL A 103 -6.03 -1.67 -13.88
C VAL A 103 -5.74 -0.52 -14.87
N GLY A 104 -4.93 0.47 -14.46
CA GLY A 104 -4.50 1.60 -15.30
C GLY A 104 -3.19 1.37 -16.07
N ALA A 105 -2.47 0.27 -15.82
CA ALA A 105 -1.18 -0.04 -16.44
C ALA A 105 -1.33 -0.70 -17.84
N GLY A 106 -2.22 -0.16 -18.67
CA GLY A 106 -2.13 -0.39 -20.11
C GLY A 106 -0.80 0.16 -20.64
N PRO A 107 -0.30 -0.32 -21.80
CA PRO A 107 0.97 0.15 -22.33
C PRO A 107 0.95 1.67 -22.38
N VAL A 108 1.97 2.30 -21.80
CA VAL A 108 2.21 3.73 -21.96
C VAL A 108 2.43 3.94 -23.46
N LYS A 109 1.35 4.26 -24.19
CA LYS A 109 1.49 4.96 -25.45
C LYS A 109 2.22 6.23 -25.08
N GLU A 110 3.38 6.46 -25.70
CA GLU A 110 3.93 7.80 -25.81
C GLU A 110 2.85 8.67 -26.48
N GLU A 111 1.99 9.27 -25.66
CA GLU A 111 1.12 10.33 -26.10
C GLU A 111 1.96 11.61 -26.06
N ALA A 112 2.16 12.13 -27.27
CA ALA A 112 2.84 13.36 -27.57
C ALA A 112 2.45 14.49 -26.62
N ALA A 113 3.45 15.30 -26.29
CA ALA A 113 3.36 16.61 -25.64
C ALA A 113 1.97 17.27 -25.75
N GLY A 114 1.22 17.27 -24.64
CA GLY A 114 -0.11 17.87 -24.57
C GLY A 114 -0.62 17.96 -23.14
N GLY A 115 0.04 18.78 -22.30
CA GLY A 115 -0.34 18.98 -20.90
C GLY A 115 -1.74 19.60 -20.73
N VAL A 116 -2.70 18.79 -20.30
CA VAL A 116 -4.08 19.24 -19.98
C VAL A 116 -4.33 19.30 -18.45
N GLY A 117 -3.40 18.83 -17.61
CA GLY A 117 -3.67 18.72 -16.16
C GLY A 117 -3.62 20.02 -15.34
N VAL A 118 -2.70 20.95 -15.65
CA VAL A 118 -2.45 22.13 -14.80
C VAL A 118 -3.06 23.40 -15.39
N SER A 119 -2.99 23.57 -16.70
CA SER A 119 -3.52 24.74 -17.42
C SER A 119 -5.03 24.89 -17.28
N ASP A 120 -5.78 23.78 -17.19
CA ASP A 120 -7.23 23.78 -17.01
C ASP A 120 -7.63 24.20 -15.58
N LEU A 121 -6.84 23.79 -14.59
CA LEU A 121 -7.06 24.16 -13.19
C LEU A 121 -6.79 25.65 -12.95
N THR A 122 -5.73 26.20 -13.56
CA THR A 122 -5.42 27.64 -13.48
C THR A 122 -6.53 28.50 -14.10
N LYS A 123 -7.12 28.06 -15.22
CA LYS A 123 -8.26 28.75 -15.84
C LYS A 123 -9.49 28.75 -14.93
N ARG A 124 -9.83 27.60 -14.33
CA ARG A 124 -10.98 27.49 -13.39
C ARG A 124 -10.82 28.37 -12.15
N ILE A 125 -9.60 28.53 -11.63
CA ILE A 125 -9.33 29.40 -10.48
C ILE A 125 -9.50 30.89 -10.86
N ALA A 126 -9.06 31.28 -12.05
CA ALA A 126 -9.20 32.66 -12.54
C ALA A 126 -10.68 33.04 -12.77
N ASP A 127 -11.48 32.13 -13.35
CA ASP A 127 -12.90 32.38 -13.61
C ASP A 127 -13.73 32.52 -12.33
N ARG A 128 -13.42 31.73 -11.29
CA ARG A 128 -14.08 31.88 -9.98
C ARG A 128 -13.78 33.21 -9.29
N ARG A 129 -12.59 33.76 -9.47
CA ARG A 129 -12.24 35.07 -8.88
C ARG A 129 -13.00 36.21 -9.55
N ARG A 130 -13.15 36.16 -10.88
CA ARG A 130 -13.93 37.17 -11.63
C ARG A 130 -15.42 37.17 -11.27
N GLN A 131 -15.98 36.00 -10.96
CA GLN A 131 -17.38 35.88 -10.52
C GLN A 131 -17.62 36.38 -9.09
N ALA A 132 -16.56 36.54 -8.28
CA ALA A 132 -16.66 37.06 -6.92
C ALA A 132 -16.45 38.59 -6.83
N GLU A 133 -16.01 39.22 -7.92
CA GLU A 133 -15.69 40.66 -8.00
C GLU A 133 -16.69 41.46 -8.84
N GLY A 134 -17.76 40.83 -9.36
CA GLY A 134 -18.88 41.48 -10.06
C GLY A 134 -20.20 41.19 -9.37
#